data_AF-A0AAX3LDT9-F1
#
_entry.id   AF-A0AAX3LDT9-F1
#
_cell.length_a   1.000
_cell.length_b   1.000
_cell.length_c   1.000
_cell.angle_alpha   90.00
_cell.angle_beta   90.00
_cell.angle_gamma   90.00
#
_symmetry.space_group_name_H-M   'P 1'
#
loop_
_entity.id
_entity.type
_entity.pdbx_description
1 polymer ?
#
loop_
_entity_poly.entity_id
_entity_poly.type
_entity_poly.pdbx_seq_one_letter_code
_entity_poly.pdbx_strand_id
1 'polypeptide(L)'
;MMIVLFVLCLLAQLSGCTNTRTVYVPVPVVPLPASLTAETPQPDLPDPFTWGSSLNLNVALLSALAQCNRDKADIRTFENNRAGQTDGTIKR
;
A
#
# COMPACT_ATOMS: atom_id res chain seq x y z
N MET A 1 40.45 -33.37 -37.25
CA MET A 1 39.67 -33.74 -36.04
C MET A 1 39.75 -32.70 -34.92
N MET A 2 40.79 -31.87 -34.83
CA MET A 2 40.95 -30.84 -33.78
C MET A 2 39.96 -29.67 -33.89
N ILE A 3 39.73 -29.14 -35.09
CA ILE A 3 38.89 -27.94 -35.31
C ILE A 3 37.42 -28.20 -34.94
N VAL A 4 36.92 -29.41 -35.20
CA VAL A 4 35.55 -29.81 -34.88
C VAL A 4 35.29 -29.77 -33.37
N LEU A 5 36.26 -30.22 -32.57
CA LEU A 5 36.20 -30.17 -31.10
C LEU A 5 36.19 -28.73 -30.58
N PHE A 6 37.01 -27.85 -31.18
CA PHE A 6 37.01 -26.43 -30.82
C PHE A 6 35.68 -25.74 -31.15
N VAL A 7 35.10 -26.00 -32.31
CA VAL A 7 33.80 -25.44 -32.71
C VAL A 7 32.67 -25.95 -31.81
N LEU A 8 32.65 -27.24 -31.47
CA LEU A 8 31.69 -27.82 -30.52
C LEU A 8 31.81 -27.21 -29.12
N CYS A 9 33.04 -26.99 -28.64
CA CYS A 9 33.28 -26.37 -27.33
C CYS A 9 32.83 -24.89 -27.30
N LEU A 10 33.06 -24.13 -28.37
CA LEU A 10 32.61 -22.75 -28.50
C LEU A 10 31.08 -22.63 -28.57
N LEU A 11 30.40 -23.55 -29.26
CA LEU A 11 28.93 -23.61 -29.32
C LEU A 11 28.31 -23.91 -27.94
N ALA A 12 28.95 -24.74 -27.13
CA ALA A 12 28.50 -25.05 -25.77
C ALA A 12 28.62 -23.86 -24.79
N GLN A 13 29.55 -22.94 -25.04
CA GLN A 13 29.73 -21.73 -24.20
C GLN A 13 28.68 -20.65 -24.51
N LEU A 14 28.10 -20.63 -25.72
CA LEU A 14 27.08 -19.66 -26.13
C LEU A 14 25.68 -19.98 -25.55
N SER A 15 25.43 -21.22 -25.14
CA SER A 15 24.16 -21.65 -24.51
C SER A 15 24.13 -21.44 -22.99
N GLY A 16 25.23 -21.00 -22.37
CA GLY A 16 25.35 -20.82 -20.92
C GLY A 16 24.75 -19.52 -20.35
N CYS A 17 24.47 -18.51 -21.19
CA CYS A 17 24.13 -17.17 -20.70
C CYS A 17 22.62 -16.88 -20.50
N THR A 18 21.72 -17.87 -20.59
CA THR A 18 20.27 -17.56 -20.64
C THR A 18 19.39 -18.43 -19.75
N ASN A 19 19.82 -18.74 -18.53
CA ASN A 19 18.95 -19.42 -17.56
C ASN A 19 18.78 -18.64 -16.25
N THR A 20 18.34 -17.39 -16.35
CA THR A 20 17.79 -16.68 -15.19
C THR A 20 16.33 -17.09 -15.03
N ARG A 21 16.05 -17.97 -14.06
CA ARG A 21 14.68 -18.33 -13.67
C ARG A 21 14.01 -17.09 -13.06
N THR A 22 12.98 -16.55 -13.71
CA THR A 22 12.14 -15.49 -13.12
C THR A 22 11.38 -16.07 -11.93
N VAL A 23 11.71 -15.62 -10.72
CA VAL A 23 10.97 -16.00 -9.51
C VAL A 23 9.96 -14.89 -9.22
N TYR A 24 8.68 -15.22 -9.39
CA TYR A 24 7.61 -14.34 -8.97
C TYR A 24 7.55 -14.33 -7.45
N VAL A 25 7.88 -13.18 -6.86
CA VAL A 25 7.68 -12.92 -5.43
C VAL A 25 6.45 -12.03 -5.28
N PRO A 26 5.60 -12.26 -4.26
CA PRO A 26 4.49 -11.38 -3.98
C PRO A 26 5.01 -9.97 -3.67
N VAL A 27 4.31 -8.96 -4.19
CA VAL A 27 4.63 -7.56 -3.90
C VAL A 27 4.42 -7.32 -2.41
N PRO A 28 5.42 -6.78 -1.69
CA PRO A 28 5.25 -6.39 -0.29
C PRO A 28 4.08 -5.41 -0.14
N VAL A 29 3.13 -5.71 0.75
CA VAL A 29 2.00 -4.83 1.01
C VAL A 29 2.50 -3.60 1.77
N VAL A 30 2.36 -2.41 1.17
CA VAL A 30 2.63 -1.16 1.87
C VAL A 30 1.50 -0.94 2.89
N PRO A 31 1.81 -0.83 4.20
CA PRO A 31 0.79 -0.61 5.21
C PRO A 31 0.18 0.79 5.08
N LEU A 32 -1.07 0.91 5.51
CA LEU A 32 -1.72 2.22 5.64
C LEU A 32 -0.98 3.09 6.66
N PRO A 33 -0.90 4.42 6.43
CA PRO A 33 -0.45 5.35 7.45
C PRO A 33 -1.26 5.19 8.74
N ALA A 34 -0.58 5.07 9.88
CA ALA A 34 -1.23 4.87 11.18
C ALA A 34 -2.23 6.00 11.53
N SER A 35 -2.05 7.19 10.97
CA SER A 35 -2.97 8.32 11.14
C SER A 35 -4.35 8.07 10.54
N LEU A 36 -4.45 7.30 9.45
CA LEU A 36 -5.73 7.00 8.80
C LEU A 36 -6.54 5.93 9.53
N THR A 37 -5.87 5.09 10.31
CA THR A 37 -6.49 4.03 11.12
C THR A 37 -6.57 4.40 12.60
N ALA A 38 -6.17 5.62 12.96
CA ALA A 38 -6.28 6.09 14.32
C ALA A 38 -7.76 6.26 14.71
N GLU A 39 -8.08 5.98 15.97
CA GLU A 39 -9.43 6.20 16.49
C GLU A 39 -9.82 7.67 16.37
N THR A 40 -11.06 7.92 15.95
CA THR A 40 -11.59 9.28 15.91
C THR A 40 -11.78 9.76 17.35
N PRO A 41 -11.18 10.89 17.75
CA PRO A 41 -11.25 11.35 19.13
C PRO A 41 -12.70 11.67 19.51
N GLN A 42 -13.14 11.13 20.64
CA GLN A 42 -14.44 11.48 21.22
C GLN A 42 -14.33 12.84 21.91
N PRO A 43 -15.17 13.83 21.56
CA PRO A 43 -15.15 15.12 22.23
C PRO A 43 -15.66 15.01 23.68
N ASP A 44 -15.10 15.85 24.55
CA ASP A 44 -15.41 15.86 25.98
C ASP A 44 -16.86 16.30 26.25
N LEU A 45 -17.48 15.67 27.25
CA LEU A 45 -18.79 16.05 27.74
C LEU A 45 -18.63 16.89 29.02
N PRO A 46 -18.86 18.21 28.97
CA PRO A 46 -18.62 19.08 30.11
C PRO A 46 -19.69 18.92 31.19
N ASP A 47 -19.28 19.09 32.44
CA ASP A 47 -20.14 19.12 33.64
C ASP A 47 -19.88 20.43 34.41
N PRO A 48 -20.88 21.31 34.62
CA PRO A 48 -22.30 21.16 34.27
C PRO A 48 -22.58 21.22 32.77
N PHE A 49 -23.51 20.37 32.32
CA PHE A 49 -23.91 20.33 30.91
C PHE A 49 -24.96 21.39 30.61
N THR A 50 -24.51 22.55 30.12
CA THR A 50 -25.39 23.67 29.73
C THR A 50 -25.91 23.55 28.30
N TRP A 51 -26.96 24.31 27.96
CA TRP A 51 -27.44 24.39 26.57
C TRP A 51 -26.34 24.89 25.60
N GLY A 52 -25.55 25.90 25.98
CA GLY A 52 -24.42 26.35 25.15
C GLY A 52 -23.35 25.26 24.98
N SER A 53 -23.11 24.46 26.02
CA SER A 53 -22.23 23.29 25.95
C SER A 53 -22.71 22.26 24.92
N SER A 54 -24.04 22.05 24.81
CA SER A 54 -24.61 21.15 23.80
C SER A 54 -24.34 21.62 22.36
N LEU A 55 -24.41 22.92 22.10
CA LEU A 55 -24.10 23.47 20.78
C LEU A 55 -22.63 23.26 20.42
N ASN A 56 -21.72 23.56 21.36
CA ASN A 56 -20.29 23.35 21.17
C ASN A 56 -19.97 21.86 20.94
N LEU A 57 -20.61 20.96 21.68
CA LEU A 57 -20.48 19.52 21.50
C LEU A 57 -20.94 19.09 20.11
N ASN A 58 -22.06 19.61 19.60
CA ASN A 58 -22.52 19.31 18.24
C ASN A 58 -21.51 19.74 17.17
N VAL A 59 -20.90 20.92 17.32
CA VAL A 59 -19.85 21.40 16.41
C VAL A 59 -18.63 20.48 16.44
N ALA A 60 -18.18 20.07 17.63
CA ALA A 60 -17.06 19.16 17.79
C ALA A 60 -17.36 17.79 17.14
N LEU A 61 -18.56 17.24 17.37
CA LEU A 61 -19.00 15.97 16.79
C LEU A 61 -19.07 16.02 15.26
N LEU A 62 -19.66 17.08 14.70
CA LEU A 62 -19.73 17.24 13.23
C LEU A 62 -18.34 17.39 12.60
N SER A 63 -17.42 18.06 13.30
CA SER A 63 -16.03 18.20 12.86
C SER A 63 -15.28 16.86 12.88
N ALA A 64 -15.44 16.09 13.96
CA ALA A 64 -14.86 14.75 14.08
C ALA A 64 -15.42 13.80 13.00
N LEU A 65 -16.73 13.86 12.73
CA LEU A 65 -17.37 13.09 11.67
C LEU A 65 -16.86 13.49 10.28
N ALA A 66 -16.68 14.79 10.02
CA ALA A 66 -16.13 15.28 8.77
C ALA A 66 -14.70 14.77 8.56
N GLN A 67 -13.86 14.79 9.60
CA GLN A 67 -12.51 14.24 9.53
C GLN A 67 -12.51 12.74 9.28
N CYS A 68 -13.30 11.97 10.04
CA CYS A 68 -13.45 10.53 9.83
C CYS A 68 -13.91 10.19 8.38
N ASN A 69 -14.82 10.99 7.81
CA ASN A 69 -15.24 10.81 6.42
C ASN A 69 -14.12 11.07 5.41
N ARG A 70 -13.23 12.04 5.69
CA ARG A 70 -12.02 12.26 4.88
C ARG A 70 -11.03 11.12 5.02
N ASP A 71 -10.75 10.66 6.24
CA ASP A 71 -9.83 9.54 6.45
C ASP A 71 -10.32 8.27 5.72
N LYS A 72 -11.63 7.99 5.73
CA LYS A 72 -12.22 6.91 4.92
C LYS A 72 -12.04 7.10 3.42
N ALA A 73 -12.12 8.33 2.91
CA ALA A 73 -11.90 8.62 1.49
C ALA A 73 -10.41 8.43 1.11
N ASP A 74 -9.51 8.83 1.99
CA ASP A 74 -8.06 8.67 1.79
C ASP A 74 -7.67 7.20 1.82
N ILE A 75 -8.24 6.40 2.74
CA ILE A 75 -8.08 4.93 2.75
C ILE A 75 -8.54 4.35 1.41
N ARG A 76 -9.74 4.69 0.92
CA ARG A 76 -10.24 4.18 -0.37
C ARG A 76 -9.29 4.52 -1.53
N THR A 77 -8.77 5.74 -1.55
CA THR A 77 -7.81 6.19 -2.56
C THR A 77 -6.50 5.40 -2.47
N PHE A 78 -5.96 5.20 -1.26
CA PHE A 78 -4.76 4.41 -1.02
C PHE A 78 -4.93 2.96 -1.50
N GLU A 79 -6.06 2.34 -1.15
CA GLU A 79 -6.39 0.98 -1.54
C GLU A 79 -6.53 0.81 -3.06
N ASN A 80 -7.18 1.77 -3.74
CA ASN A 80 -7.28 1.78 -5.20
C ASN A 80 -5.90 1.88 -5.87
N ASN A 81 -5.03 2.74 -5.35
CA ASN A 81 -3.65 2.86 -5.84
C ASN A 81 -2.87 1.57 -5.63
N ARG A 82 -3.05 0.90 -4.49
CA ARG A 82 -2.42 -0.39 -4.19
C ARG A 82 -2.91 -1.49 -5.13
N ALA A 83 -4.22 -1.56 -5.39
CA ALA A 83 -4.80 -2.52 -6.34
C ALA A 83 -4.23 -2.34 -7.76
N GLY A 84 -4.06 -1.09 -8.21
CA GLY A 84 -3.44 -0.79 -9.51
C GLY A 84 -1.96 -1.19 -9.60
N GLN A 85 -1.23 -1.20 -8.48
CA GLN A 85 0.17 -1.65 -8.44
C GLN A 85 0.29 -3.18 -8.45
N THR A 86 -0.64 -3.91 -7.83
CA THR A 86 -0.61 -5.38 -7.76
C THR A 86 -0.92 -6.08 -9.09
N ASP A 87 -1.51 -5.38 -10.07
CA ASP A 87 -1.70 -5.89 -11.43
C ASP A 87 -0.40 -5.85 -12.26
N GLY A 88 0.61 -5.11 -11.78
CA GLY A 88 1.95 -5.08 -12.36
C GLY A 88 2.86 -6.14 -11.75
N THR A 89 2.93 -7.32 -12.35
CA THR A 89 3.88 -8.38 -11.94
C THR A 89 5.32 -7.87 -12.03
N ILE A 90 5.95 -7.59 -10.89
CA ILE A 90 7.34 -7.13 -10.83
C ILE A 90 8.26 -8.28 -11.26
N LYS A 91 8.86 -8.17 -12.46
CA LYS A 91 9.94 -9.08 -12.90
C LYS A 91 11.24 -8.66 -12.22
N ARG A 92 11.77 -9.53 -11.35
CA ARG A 92 13.17 -9.47 -10.90
C ARG A 92 14.01 -10.40 -11.74
#